data_AF-A0A379T9S4-F1
#
_entry.id   AF-A0A379T9S4-F1
#
_cell.length_a   1.000
_cell.length_b   1.000
_cell.length_c   1.000
_cell.angle_alpha   90.00
_cell.angle_beta   90.00
_cell.angle_gamma   90.00
#
_symmetry.space_group_name_H-M   'P 1'
#
loop_
_entity.id
_entity.type
_entity.pdbx_description
1 polymer ?
#
loop_
_entity_poly.entity_id
_entity_poly.type
_entity_poly.pdbx_seq_one_letter_code
_entity_poly.pdbx_strand_id
1 'polypeptide(L)'
;MPRLSPVNQARWARFRHNRRGYWSLWIFLVVFSLSLCAELIANDKPLLVRYEGQWYFPLVKNYSERDFGGPLATTADYQDPWLQRQLENRGWVLWAPVRFWRQYH
;
A
#
# COMPACT_ATOMS: atom_id res chain seq x y z
N MET A 1 25.65 22.97 -2.79
CA MET A 1 25.37 21.88 -1.81
C MET A 1 25.47 22.48 -0.42
N PRO A 2 24.43 22.41 0.43
CA PRO A 2 24.52 22.97 1.78
C PRO A 2 25.57 22.17 2.55
N ARG A 3 26.71 22.80 2.86
CA ARG A 3 27.74 22.20 3.69
C ARG A 3 27.17 22.10 5.10
N LEU A 4 26.92 20.86 5.57
CA LEU A 4 26.60 20.62 6.97
C LEU A 4 27.62 21.36 7.84
N SER A 5 27.15 22.12 8.83
CA SER A 5 28.05 22.87 9.71
C SER A 5 29.09 21.92 10.31
N PRO A 6 30.33 22.37 10.55
CA PRO A 6 31.40 21.52 11.10
C PRO A 6 30.97 20.78 12.39
N VAL A 7 30.11 21.42 13.18
CA VAL A 7 29.51 20.86 14.41
C VAL A 7 28.59 19.69 14.09
N ASN A 8 27.75 19.79 13.06
CA ASN A 8 26.86 18.69 12.65
C ASN A 8 27.64 17.52 12.07
N GLN A 9 28.74 17.77 11.36
CA GLN A 9 29.62 16.72 10.85
C GLN A 9 30.31 15.95 11.99
N ALA A 10 30.82 16.66 13.00
CA ALA A 10 31.43 16.04 14.18
C ALA A 10 30.42 15.21 14.99
N ARG A 11 29.19 15.71 15.14
CA ARG A 11 28.08 14.97 15.77
C ARG A 11 27.73 13.70 15.00
N TRP A 12 27.65 13.78 13.66
CA TRP A 12 27.39 12.63 12.81
C TRP A 12 28.52 11.59 12.88
N ALA A 13 29.78 12.02 12.92
CA ALA A 13 30.91 11.13 13.08
C ALA A 13 30.88 10.39 14.44
N ARG A 14 30.58 11.10 15.54
CA ARG A 14 30.41 10.48 16.87
C ARG A 14 29.23 9.51 16.89
N PHE A 15 28.12 9.85 16.25
CA PHE A 15 26.95 8.97 16.14
C PHE A 15 27.26 7.69 15.37
N ARG A 16 27.92 7.79 14.20
CA ARG A 16 28.35 6.62 13.42
C ARG A 16 29.37 5.73 14.13
N HIS A 17 30.18 6.30 15.03
CA HIS A 17 31.10 5.52 15.85
C HIS A 17 30.37 4.69 16.93
N ASN A 18 29.18 5.11 17.36
CA ASN A 18 28.35 4.34 18.27
C ASN A 18 27.59 3.24 17.50
N ARG A 19 28.15 2.02 17.51
CA ARG A 19 27.56 0.86 16.82
C ARG A 19 26.10 0.61 17.19
N ARG A 20 25.72 0.78 18.47
CA ARG A 20 24.34 0.57 18.93
C ARG A 20 23.39 1.62 18.35
N GLY A 21 23.78 2.90 18.44
CA GLY A 21 22.97 4.01 17.89
C GLY A 21 22.78 3.91 16.38
N TYR A 22 23.81 3.49 15.65
CA TYR A 22 23.73 3.29 14.20
C TYR A 22 22.79 2.14 13.82
N TRP A 23 22.86 1.00 14.52
CA TRP A 23 21.93 -0.12 14.30
C TRP A 23 20.49 0.24 14.65
N SER A 24 20.26 0.95 15.77
CA SER A 24 18.92 1.43 16.14
C SER A 24 18.33 2.37 15.09
N LEU A 25 19.15 3.26 14.49
CA LEU A 25 18.70 4.12 13.40
C LEU A 25 18.24 3.30 12.20
N TRP A 26 18.99 2.27 11.80
CA TRP A 26 18.61 1.42 10.68
C TRP A 26 17.35 0.61 10.96
N ILE A 27 17.23 0.00 12.14
CA ILE A 27 16.02 -0.71 12.54
C ILE A 27 14.82 0.23 12.52
N PHE A 28 14.95 1.42 13.11
CA PHE A 28 13.91 2.44 13.09
C PHE A 28 13.54 2.84 11.66
N LEU A 29 14.52 3.13 10.79
CA LEU A 29 14.27 3.50 9.40
C LEU A 29 13.54 2.39 8.64
N VAL A 30 13.91 1.12 8.84
CA VAL A 30 13.24 -0.02 8.22
C VAL A 30 11.78 -0.10 8.70
N VAL A 31 11.55 -0.11 10.01
CA VAL A 31 10.19 -0.20 10.58
C VAL A 31 9.34 1.01 10.18
N PHE A 32 9.90 2.21 10.23
CA PHE A 32 9.23 3.45 9.85
C PHE A 32 8.88 3.46 8.36
N SER A 33 9.82 3.07 7.48
CA SER A 33 9.54 2.97 6.03
C SER A 33 8.49 1.92 5.74
N LEU A 34 8.53 0.77 6.43
CA LEU A 34 7.50 -0.26 6.32
C LEU A 34 6.14 0.25 6.83
N SER A 35 6.11 1.09 7.87
CA SER A 35 4.85 1.69 8.36
C SER A 35 4.25 2.70 7.38
N LEU A 36 5.08 3.48 6.68
CA LEU A 36 4.61 4.40 5.63
C LEU A 36 4.06 3.63 4.43
N CYS A 37 4.68 2.48 4.11
CA CYS A 37 4.19 1.56 3.10
C CYS A 37 3.15 0.55 3.64
N ALA A 38 2.71 0.67 4.89
CA ALA A 38 1.75 -0.28 5.46
C ALA A 38 0.39 -0.15 4.77
N GLU A 39 -0.01 1.07 4.39
CA GLU A 39 -1.19 1.28 3.55
C GLU A 39 -1.04 0.71 2.13
N LEU A 40 0.18 0.41 1.65
CA LEU A 40 0.41 -0.31 0.39
C LEU A 40 0.38 -1.83 0.60
N ILE A 41 0.91 -2.31 1.73
CA ILE A 41 1.08 -3.74 2.06
C ILE A 41 -0.21 -4.36 2.64
N ALA A 42 -0.95 -3.60 3.44
CA ALA A 42 -2.23 -3.99 4.05
C ALA A 42 -3.40 -3.38 3.25
N ASN A 43 -3.46 -3.70 1.96
CA ASN A 43 -4.60 -3.30 1.13
C ASN A 43 -5.70 -4.35 1.16
N ASP A 44 -6.91 -3.89 1.49
CA ASP A 44 -8.15 -4.64 1.27
C ASP A 44 -8.55 -4.67 -0.22
N LYS A 45 -7.80 -3.94 -1.06
CA LYS A 45 -8.06 -3.76 -2.49
C LYS A 45 -7.08 -4.56 -3.36
N PRO A 46 -7.49 -5.02 -4.54
CA PRO A 46 -6.60 -5.67 -5.49
C PRO A 46 -5.55 -4.70 -6.06
N LEU A 47 -4.40 -5.25 -6.42
CA LEU A 47 -3.28 -4.50 -7.00
C LEU A 47 -3.62 -3.99 -8.41
N LEU A 48 -4.28 -4.85 -9.19
CA LEU A 48 -4.61 -4.63 -10.60
C LEU A 48 -5.90 -5.35 -10.93
N VAL A 49 -6.77 -4.70 -11.68
CA VAL A 49 -8.01 -5.28 -12.20
C VAL A 49 -8.08 -4.98 -13.70
N ARG A 50 -8.42 -5.97 -14.51
CA ARG A 50 -8.87 -5.72 -15.88
C ARG A 50 -10.34 -6.05 -15.96
N TYR A 51 -11.14 -5.09 -16.37
CA TYR A 51 -12.59 -5.24 -16.49
C TYR A 51 -13.04 -4.70 -17.84
N GLU A 52 -13.77 -5.51 -18.60
CA GLU A 52 -14.26 -5.16 -19.95
C GLU A 52 -13.18 -4.57 -20.89
N GLY A 53 -11.95 -5.10 -20.78
CA GLY A 53 -10.82 -4.69 -21.61
C GLY A 53 -10.03 -3.47 -21.10
N GLN A 54 -10.51 -2.77 -20.07
CA GLN A 54 -9.84 -1.62 -19.45
C GLN A 54 -9.04 -2.03 -18.21
N TRP A 55 -7.96 -1.30 -17.93
CA TRP A 55 -7.09 -1.52 -16.79
C TRP A 55 -7.39 -0.56 -15.65
N TYR A 56 -7.54 -1.10 -14.45
CA TYR A 56 -7.83 -0.39 -13.22
C TYR A 56 -6.75 -0.70 -12.20
N PHE A 57 -6.29 0.33 -11.47
CA PHE A 57 -5.25 0.24 -10.44
C PHE A 57 -5.78 0.65 -9.07
N PRO A 58 -6.56 -0.20 -8.38
CA PRO A 58 -7.27 0.15 -7.14
C PRO A 58 -6.33 0.52 -5.98
N LEU A 59 -5.06 0.11 -6.08
CA LEU A 59 -3.99 0.48 -5.16
C LEU A 59 -3.67 1.99 -5.19
N VAL A 60 -3.80 2.63 -6.36
CA VAL A 60 -3.38 4.02 -6.59
C VAL A 60 -4.58 4.96 -6.69
N LYS A 61 -5.73 4.45 -7.16
CA LYS A 61 -6.94 5.22 -7.39
C LYS A 61 -8.16 4.50 -6.83
N ASN A 62 -9.04 5.25 -6.16
CA ASN A 62 -10.34 4.74 -5.73
C ASN A 62 -11.31 4.69 -6.92
N TYR A 63 -11.96 3.55 -7.09
CA TYR A 63 -13.02 3.32 -8.08
C TYR A 63 -14.33 3.06 -7.34
N SER A 64 -15.43 3.37 -8.03
CA SER A 64 -16.79 3.15 -7.56
C SER A 64 -17.35 1.81 -8.06
N GLU A 65 -18.43 1.32 -7.46
CA GLU A 65 -19.12 0.13 -7.98
C GLU A 65 -19.61 0.32 -9.41
N ARG A 66 -20.02 1.54 -9.80
CA ARG A 66 -20.41 1.88 -11.18
C ARG A 66 -19.31 1.62 -12.20
N ASP A 67 -18.04 1.79 -11.83
CA ASP A 67 -16.91 1.52 -12.72
C ASP A 67 -16.82 0.02 -13.10
N PHE A 68 -17.46 -0.86 -12.32
CA PHE A 68 -17.55 -2.30 -12.53
C PHE A 68 -18.98 -2.76 -12.88
N GLY A 69 -19.84 -1.84 -13.33
CA GLY A 69 -21.22 -2.13 -13.74
C GLY A 69 -22.23 -2.22 -12.59
N GLY A 70 -21.86 -1.76 -11.39
CA GLY A 70 -22.75 -1.67 -10.23
C GLY A 70 -23.66 -0.43 -10.26
N PRO A 71 -24.72 -0.41 -9.45
CA PRO A 71 -25.67 0.71 -9.44
C PRO A 71 -25.19 1.90 -8.60
N LEU A 72 -24.31 1.67 -7.62
CA LEU A 72 -23.93 2.66 -6.62
C LEU A 72 -22.70 3.48 -7.02
N ALA A 73 -22.73 4.78 -6.71
CA ALA A 73 -21.55 5.67 -6.83
C ALA A 73 -20.61 5.58 -5.62
N THR A 74 -20.84 4.62 -4.73
CA THR A 74 -20.01 4.35 -3.56
C THR A 74 -18.71 3.67 -3.98
N THR A 75 -17.70 3.79 -3.12
CA THR A 75 -16.42 3.10 -3.29
C THR A 75 -16.64 1.60 -3.46
N ALA A 76 -16.01 1.02 -4.48
CA ALA A 76 -16.10 -0.41 -4.75
C ALA A 76 -15.56 -1.23 -3.58
N ASP A 77 -16.40 -2.10 -3.02
CA ASP A 77 -16.01 -3.10 -2.04
C ASP A 77 -15.60 -4.39 -2.76
N TYR A 78 -14.30 -4.58 -2.94
CA TYR A 78 -13.75 -5.78 -3.60
C TYR A 78 -13.93 -7.06 -2.76
N GLN A 79 -14.37 -6.95 -1.50
CA GLN A 79 -14.71 -8.10 -0.66
C GLN A 79 -16.16 -8.55 -0.84
N ASP A 80 -17.02 -7.72 -1.44
CA ASP A 80 -18.41 -8.07 -1.72
C ASP A 80 -18.48 -9.28 -2.68
N PRO A 81 -19.15 -10.38 -2.29
CA PRO A 81 -19.38 -11.53 -3.17
C PRO A 81 -19.99 -11.16 -4.52
N TRP A 82 -20.82 -10.11 -4.60
CA TRP A 82 -21.39 -9.66 -5.86
C TRP A 82 -20.31 -9.11 -6.80
N LEU A 83 -19.45 -8.21 -6.30
CA LEU A 83 -18.37 -7.63 -7.10
C LEU A 83 -17.32 -8.67 -7.47
N GLN A 84 -17.01 -9.62 -6.58
CA GLN A 84 -16.10 -10.72 -6.89
C GLN A 84 -16.60 -11.56 -8.07
N ARG A 85 -17.85 -11.99 -8.04
CA ARG A 85 -18.46 -12.74 -9.15
C ARG A 85 -18.47 -11.92 -10.45
N GLN A 86 -18.75 -10.63 -10.34
CA GLN A 86 -18.78 -9.73 -11.49
C GLN A 86 -17.40 -9.59 -12.15
N LEU A 87 -16.34 -9.43 -11.34
CA LEU A 87 -14.96 -9.37 -11.81
C LEU A 87 -14.46 -10.72 -12.35
N GLU A 88 -14.89 -11.84 -11.78
CA GLU A 88 -14.58 -13.19 -12.29
C GLU A 88 -15.24 -13.46 -13.65
N ASN A 89 -16.48 -12.99 -13.85
CA ASN A 89 -17.24 -13.22 -15.07
C ASN A 89 -16.78 -12.36 -16.26
N ARG A 90 -16.30 -11.13 -16.00
CA ARG A 90 -16.01 -10.14 -17.05
C ARG A 90 -14.61 -9.55 -17.01
N GLY A 91 -13.73 -10.13 -16.19
CA GLY A 91 -12.43 -9.55 -15.92
C GLY A 91 -11.39 -10.52 -15.37
N TRP A 92 -10.29 -9.94 -14.91
CA TRP A 92 -9.29 -10.64 -14.12
C TRP A 92 -8.79 -9.71 -13.01
N VAL A 93 -8.31 -10.31 -11.92
CA VAL A 93 -7.89 -9.57 -10.73
C VAL A 93 -6.55 -10.09 -10.21
N LEU A 94 -5.61 -9.18 -9.96
CA LEU A 94 -4.38 -9.44 -9.21
C LEU A 94 -4.58 -9.00 -7.76
N TRP A 95 -4.55 -9.97 -6.86
CA TRP A 95 -4.69 -9.69 -5.44
C TRP A 95 -3.33 -9.47 -4.77
N ALA A 96 -3.33 -8.71 -3.67
CA ALA A 96 -2.20 -8.70 -2.77
C ALA A 96 -2.00 -10.09 -2.13
N PRO A 97 -0.76 -10.50 -1.79
CA PRO A 97 -0.49 -11.82 -1.21
C PRO A 97 -1.17 -12.03 0.15
N VAL A 98 -1.37 -10.96 0.90
CA VAL A 98 -2.08 -10.97 2.18
C VAL A 98 -3.44 -10.33 1.97
N ARG A 99 -4.50 -11.14 2.02
CA ARG A 99 -5.88 -10.66 2.00
C ARG A 99 -6.35 -10.45 3.43
N PHE A 100 -6.75 -9.25 3.78
CA PHE A 100 -7.46 -9.02 5.03
C PHE A 100 -8.91 -9.47 4.82
N TRP A 101 -9.29 -10.65 5.28
CA TRP A 101 -10.71 -11.04 5.26
C TRP A 101 -11.42 -10.31 6.40
N ARG A 102 -12.24 -9.30 6.08
CA ARG A 102 -13.12 -8.71 7.09
C ARG A 102 -14.32 -9.63 7.21
N GLN A 103 -14.27 -10.52 8.20
CA GLN A 103 -15.38 -11.40 8.54
C GLN A 103 -16.50 -10.56 9.17
N TYR A 104 -17.42 -10.05 8.35
CA TYR A 104 -18.66 -9.48 8.84
C TYR A 104 -19.53 -10.63 9.37
N HIS A 105 -19.72 -10.65 10.70
CA HIS A 105 -20.76 -11.44 11.37
C HIS A 105 -22.09 -10.70 11.31
#